data_AF-A0A2V7H4F7-F1
#
_entry.id   AF-A0A2V7H4F7-F1
#
_cell.length_a   1.000
_cell.length_b   1.000
_cell.length_c   1.000
_cell.angle_alpha   90.00
_cell.angle_beta   90.00
_cell.angle_gamma   90.00
#
_symmetry.space_group_name_H-M   'P 1'
#
loop_
_entity.id
_entity.type
_entity.pdbx_description
1 polymer ?
#
loop_
_entity_poly.entity_id
_entity_poly.type
_entity_poly.pdbx_seq_one_letter_code
_entity_poly.pdbx_strand_id
1 'polypeptide(L)'
;MLQDESRHMGFGMLSLPRVVAEASETERRELEDYTCFALEKTLTGFFPAEAYQDLGFSPAEMDEIRRYRRETAASNDFAPFRKYFRKDMHSSMVQNLARIGLLSDRVRPRLERLGITLPAR
;
A
#
# COMPACT_ATOMS: atom_id res chain seq x y z
N MET A 1 19.70 -7.03 2.97
CA MET A 1 18.30 -6.76 2.56
C MET A 1 17.33 -6.95 3.73
N LEU A 2 16.90 -8.16 4.13
CA LEU A 2 15.84 -8.31 5.15
C LEU A 2 16.20 -7.68 6.52
N GLN A 3 17.46 -7.77 6.93
CA GLN A 3 17.93 -7.14 8.17
C GLN A 3 17.97 -5.61 8.08
N ASP A 4 18.24 -5.07 6.90
CA ASP A 4 18.26 -3.62 6.67
C ASP A 4 16.83 -3.06 6.67
N GLU A 5 15.89 -3.78 6.05
CA GLU A 5 14.46 -3.41 6.09
C GLU A 5 13.89 -3.44 7.50
N SER A 6 14.29 -4.42 8.33
CA SER A 6 13.91 -4.43 9.75
C SER A 6 14.42 -3.20 10.51
N ARG A 7 15.63 -2.71 10.19
CA ARG A 7 16.15 -1.46 10.78
C ARG A 7 15.40 -0.24 10.26
N HIS A 8 15.07 -0.18 8.97
CA HIS A 8 14.27 0.90 8.39
C HIS A 8 12.88 0.97 9.02
N MET A 9 12.21 -0.17 9.16
CA MET A 9 10.93 -0.29 9.85
C MET A 9 11.03 0.18 11.30
N GLY A 10 12.07 -0.28 12.02
CA GLY A 10 12.32 0.16 13.40
C GLY A 10 12.51 1.67 13.52
N PHE A 11 13.32 2.26 12.65
CA PHE A 11 13.52 3.72 12.61
C PHE A 11 12.20 4.47 12.31
N GLY A 12 11.42 4.00 11.34
CA GLY A 12 10.12 4.57 11.01
C GLY A 12 9.17 4.54 12.21
N MET A 13 9.09 3.42 12.92
CA MET A 13 8.23 3.28 14.10
C MET A 13 8.65 4.16 15.28
N LEU A 14 9.93 4.53 15.39
CA LEU A 14 10.43 5.42 16.43
C LEU A 14 10.26 6.91 16.10
N SER A 15 10.33 7.27 14.81
CA SER A 15 10.34 8.67 14.35
C SER A 15 8.95 9.18 13.96
N LEU A 16 8.20 8.39 13.20
CA LEU A 16 6.93 8.81 12.60
C LEU A 16 5.83 9.20 13.59
N PRO A 17 5.65 8.54 14.76
CA PRO A 17 4.59 8.94 15.69
C PRO A 17 4.69 10.41 16.11
N ARG A 18 5.91 10.90 16.37
CA ARG A 18 6.15 12.31 16.70
C ARG A 18 5.87 13.22 15.51
N VAL A 19 6.39 12.88 14.33
CA VAL A 19 6.17 13.66 13.10
C VAL A 19 4.67 13.81 12.80
N VAL A 20 3.91 12.72 12.93
CA VAL A 20 2.46 12.71 12.68
C VAL A 20 1.71 13.50 13.75
N ALA A 21 2.13 13.45 15.01
CA ALA A 21 1.53 14.21 16.10
C ALA A 21 1.80 15.72 16.03
N GLU A 22 2.97 16.12 15.53
CA GLU A 22 3.40 17.52 15.41
C GLU A 22 3.01 18.16 14.06
N ALA A 23 2.50 17.37 13.11
CA ALA A 23 2.07 17.85 11.80
C ALA A 23 0.91 18.86 11.92
N SER A 24 0.97 19.93 11.11
CA SER A 24 -0.17 20.82 10.88
C SER A 24 -1.34 20.07 10.26
N GLU A 25 -2.54 20.67 10.26
CA GLU A 25 -3.71 20.03 9.65
C GLU A 25 -3.48 19.72 8.15
N THR A 26 -2.82 20.64 7.43
CA THR A 26 -2.49 20.45 6.00
C THR A 26 -1.52 19.29 5.82
N GLU A 27 -0.40 19.27 6.55
CA GLU A 27 0.59 18.18 6.46
C GLU A 27 -0.04 16.84 6.87
N ARG A 28 -0.90 16.84 7.89
CA ARG A 28 -1.60 15.63 8.33
C ARG A 28 -2.49 15.08 7.22
N ARG A 29 -3.22 15.95 6.50
CA ARG A 29 -4.05 15.54 5.37
C ARG A 29 -3.20 14.95 4.25
N GLU A 30 -2.07 15.56 3.93
CA GLU A 30 -1.12 15.06 2.92
C GLU A 30 -0.56 13.69 3.29
N LEU A 31 -0.16 13.49 4.55
CA LEU A 31 0.32 12.21 5.07
C LEU A 31 -0.75 11.12 4.94
N GLU A 32 -2.01 11.42 5.26
CA GLU A 32 -3.13 10.49 5.12
C GLU A 32 -3.42 10.14 3.65
N ASP A 33 -3.38 11.14 2.76
CA ASP A 33 -3.62 10.94 1.34
C ASP A 33 -2.50 10.12 0.69
N TYR A 34 -1.25 10.42 1.02
CA TYR A 34 -0.09 9.67 0.59
C TYR A 34 -0.10 8.24 1.14
N THR A 35 -0.47 8.05 2.42
CA THR A 35 -0.62 6.72 3.02
C THR A 35 -1.57 5.86 2.22
N CYS A 36 -2.76 6.39 1.88
CA CYS A 36 -3.73 5.64 1.11
C CYS A 36 -3.23 5.33 -0.30
N PHE A 37 -2.60 6.31 -0.98
CA PHE A 37 -2.00 6.11 -2.30
C PHE A 37 -0.94 5.00 -2.28
N ALA A 38 0.02 5.07 -1.34
CA ALA A 38 1.12 4.12 -1.24
C ALA A 38 0.61 2.70 -0.95
N LEU A 39 -0.40 2.57 -0.10
CA LEU A 39 -1.01 1.29 0.24
C LEU A 39 -1.78 0.70 -0.94
N GLU A 40 -2.58 1.51 -1.64
CA GLU A 40 -3.28 1.08 -2.85
C GLU A 40 -2.27 0.55 -3.88
N LYS A 41 -1.23 1.32 -4.21
CA LYS A 41 -0.22 0.89 -5.18
C LYS A 41 0.55 -0.35 -4.76
N THR A 42 0.89 -0.47 -3.48
CA THR A 42 1.58 -1.65 -2.94
C THR A 42 0.70 -2.91 -3.06
N LEU A 43 -0.59 -2.80 -2.79
CA LEU A 43 -1.51 -3.94 -2.76
C LEU A 43 -2.03 -4.34 -4.15
N THR A 44 -2.34 -3.36 -4.99
CA THR A 44 -2.85 -3.61 -6.35
C THR A 44 -1.73 -3.80 -7.38
N GLY A 45 -0.50 -3.44 -7.01
CA GLY A 45 0.64 -3.38 -7.91
C GLY A 45 0.71 -2.07 -8.69
N PHE A 46 1.94 -1.69 -9.04
CA PHE A 46 2.22 -0.54 -9.88
C PHE A 46 2.27 -0.94 -11.36
N PHE A 47 1.65 -0.11 -12.21
CA PHE A 47 1.72 -0.23 -13.66
C PHE A 47 2.45 0.99 -14.23
N PRO A 48 3.65 0.84 -14.81
CA PRO A 48 4.46 1.95 -15.30
C PRO A 48 3.92 2.46 -16.65
N ALA A 49 2.78 3.15 -16.62
CA ALA A 49 2.05 3.54 -17.83
C ALA A 49 2.90 4.35 -18.81
N GLU A 50 3.67 5.33 -18.30
CA GLU A 50 4.55 6.20 -19.10
C GLU A 50 5.58 5.41 -19.91
N ALA A 51 6.22 4.42 -19.29
CA ALA A 51 7.20 3.59 -20.00
C ALA A 51 6.58 2.80 -21.17
N TYR A 52 5.32 2.36 -21.06
CA TYR A 52 4.62 1.73 -22.19
C TYR A 52 4.21 2.75 -23.26
N GLN A 53 3.83 3.96 -22.86
CA GLN A 53 3.51 5.04 -23.80
C GLN A 53 4.75 5.45 -24.61
N ASP A 54 5.90 5.58 -23.96
CA ASP A 54 7.18 5.90 -24.61
C ASP A 54 7.60 4.83 -25.63
N LEU A 55 7.19 3.57 -25.40
CA LEU A 55 7.40 2.45 -26.33
C LEU A 55 6.36 2.38 -27.45
N GLY A 56 5.38 3.29 -27.48
CA GLY A 56 4.38 3.40 -28.54
C GLY A 56 3.11 2.56 -28.33
N PHE A 57 2.88 2.00 -27.14
CA PHE A 57 1.66 1.25 -26.87
C PHE A 57 0.44 2.17 -26.77
N SER A 58 -0.66 1.77 -27.42
CA SER A 58 -1.95 2.43 -27.31
C SER A 58 -2.61 2.16 -25.94
N PRO A 59 -3.56 3.00 -25.50
CA PRO A 59 -4.32 2.77 -24.28
C PRO A 59 -5.00 1.38 -24.22
N ALA A 60 -5.50 0.89 -25.36
CA ALA A 60 -6.16 -0.41 -25.44
C ALA A 60 -5.18 -1.57 -25.19
N GLU A 61 -3.98 -1.52 -25.79
CA GLU A 61 -2.94 -2.52 -25.56
C GLU A 61 -2.44 -2.49 -24.11
N MET A 62 -2.29 -1.29 -23.53
CA MET A 62 -1.91 -1.15 -22.12
C MET A 62 -2.94 -1.77 -21.18
N ASP A 63 -4.24 -1.64 -21.48
CA ASP A 63 -5.31 -2.26 -20.68
C ASP A 63 -5.33 -3.78 -20.83
N GLU A 64 -5.02 -4.30 -22.02
CA GLU A 64 -4.81 -5.74 -22.23
C GLU A 64 -3.62 -6.26 -21.42
N ILE A 65 -2.47 -5.56 -21.44
CA ILE A 65 -1.30 -5.92 -20.64
C ILE A 65 -1.63 -5.91 -19.14
N ARG A 66 -2.38 -4.90 -18.67
CA ARG A 66 -2.85 -4.83 -17.28
C ARG A 66 -3.71 -6.04 -16.92
N ARG A 67 -4.65 -6.40 -17.79
CA ARG A 67 -5.52 -7.57 -17.59
C ARG A 67 -4.70 -8.86 -17.54
N TYR A 68 -3.83 -9.07 -18.53
CA TYR A 68 -2.94 -10.23 -18.60
C TYR A 68 -2.06 -10.37 -17.35
N ARG A 69 -1.46 -9.26 -16.88
CA ARG A 69 -0.66 -9.25 -15.65
C ARG A 69 -1.47 -9.65 -14.42
N ARG A 70 -2.72 -9.18 -14.31
CA ARG A 70 -3.61 -9.54 -13.18
C ARG A 70 -4.00 -11.02 -13.22
N GLU A 71 -4.39 -11.52 -14.38
CA GLU A 71 -4.80 -12.92 -14.58
C GLU A 71 -3.64 -13.88 -14.30
N THR A 72 -2.47 -13.60 -14.89
CA THR A 72 -1.24 -14.38 -14.65
C THR A 72 -0.86 -14.39 -13.17
N ALA A 73 -0.99 -13.26 -12.49
CA ALA A 73 -0.69 -13.18 -11.07
C ALA A 73 -1.68 -14.01 -10.23
N ALA A 74 -2.93 -14.14 -10.67
CA ALA A 74 -3.96 -14.93 -9.99
C ALA A 74 -3.87 -16.44 -10.28
N SER A 75 -3.32 -16.83 -11.44
CA SER A 75 -3.26 -18.23 -11.91
C SER A 75 -1.97 -18.98 -11.54
N ASN A 76 -0.96 -18.30 -11.01
CA ASN A 76 0.32 -18.92 -10.67
C ASN A 76 0.24 -19.73 -9.36
N ASP A 77 1.04 -20.80 -9.22
CA ASP A 77 1.10 -21.69 -8.04
C ASP A 77 1.44 -20.96 -6.73
N PHE A 78 1.99 -19.74 -6.83
CA PHE A 78 2.24 -18.85 -5.72
C PHE A 78 1.02 -18.00 -5.29
N ALA A 79 -0.12 -18.10 -5.96
CA ALA A 79 -1.33 -17.35 -5.61
C ALA A 79 -1.83 -17.61 -4.18
N PRO A 80 -1.81 -18.86 -3.65
CA PRO A 80 -2.11 -19.13 -2.24
C PRO A 80 -1.10 -18.47 -1.30
N PHE A 81 0.20 -18.55 -1.60
CA PHE A 81 1.25 -17.89 -0.80
C PHE A 81 1.07 -16.38 -0.77
N ARG A 82 0.78 -15.76 -1.92
CA ARG A 82 0.47 -14.33 -2.02
C ARG A 82 -0.78 -13.95 -1.22
N LYS A 83 -1.79 -14.82 -1.16
CA LYS A 83 -3.00 -14.58 -0.35
C LYS A 83 -2.69 -14.58 1.15
N TYR A 84 -1.91 -15.54 1.64
CA TYR A 84 -1.51 -15.60 3.05
C TYR A 84 -0.53 -14.48 3.41
N PHE A 85 0.50 -14.27 2.61
CA PHE A 85 1.45 -13.18 2.80
C PHE A 85 0.73 -11.83 2.83
N ARG A 86 -0.23 -11.60 1.93
CA ARG A 86 -1.06 -10.40 1.92
C ARG A 86 -1.86 -10.26 3.21
N LYS A 87 -2.50 -11.33 3.70
CA LYS A 87 -3.25 -11.30 4.98
C LYS A 87 -2.35 -10.93 6.17
N ASP A 88 -1.17 -11.53 6.26
CA ASP A 88 -0.24 -11.27 7.36
C ASP A 88 0.37 -9.87 7.28
N MET A 89 0.73 -9.42 6.06
CA MET A 89 1.12 -8.04 5.80
C MET A 89 0.02 -7.07 6.22
N HIS A 90 -1.24 -7.34 5.86
CA HIS A 90 -2.37 -6.46 6.20
C HIS A 90 -2.46 -6.26 7.71
N SER A 91 -2.39 -7.35 8.49
CA SER A 91 -2.50 -7.27 9.95
C SER A 91 -1.36 -6.43 10.56
N SER A 92 -0.11 -6.73 10.24
CA SER A 92 1.04 -5.99 10.79
C SER A 92 1.07 -4.52 10.35
N MET A 93 0.79 -4.27 9.08
CA MET A 93 0.78 -2.93 8.50
C MET A 93 -0.30 -2.05 9.13
N VAL A 94 -1.53 -2.57 9.29
CA VAL A 94 -2.62 -1.81 9.91
C VAL A 94 -2.31 -1.49 11.38
N GLN A 95 -1.70 -2.41 12.12
CA GLN A 95 -1.26 -2.16 13.48
C GLN A 95 -0.17 -1.07 13.55
N ASN A 96 0.75 -1.06 12.59
CA ASN A 96 1.79 -0.03 12.51
C ASN A 96 1.19 1.35 12.18
N LEU A 97 0.22 1.43 11.26
CA LEU A 97 -0.50 2.68 10.97
C LEU A 97 -1.25 3.20 12.20
N ALA A 98 -1.86 2.31 12.98
CA ALA A 98 -2.51 2.69 14.23
C ALA A 98 -1.50 3.28 15.23
N ARG A 99 -0.35 2.63 15.42
CA ARG A 99 0.73 3.09 16.31
C ARG A 99 1.37 4.41 15.88
N ILE A 100 1.50 4.64 14.57
CA ILE A 100 2.02 5.90 14.01
C ILE A 100 0.96 7.02 14.06
N GLY A 101 -0.32 6.68 14.25
CA GLY A 101 -1.42 7.64 14.30
C GLY A 101 -2.06 7.95 12.94
N LEU A 102 -1.74 7.20 11.89
CA LEU A 102 -2.29 7.38 10.54
C LEU A 102 -3.51 6.50 10.25
N LEU A 103 -3.94 5.64 11.17
CA LEU A 103 -5.23 4.95 11.07
C LEU A 103 -6.41 5.85 11.51
N SER A 104 -6.50 7.02 10.89
CA SER A 104 -7.49 8.05 11.19
C SER A 104 -8.85 7.78 10.53
N ASP A 105 -9.84 8.58 10.88
CA ASP A 105 -11.19 8.50 10.32
C ASP A 105 -11.24 8.77 8.81
N ARG A 106 -10.25 9.47 8.24
CA ARG A 106 -10.10 9.63 6.78
C ARG A 106 -9.49 8.40 6.12
N VAL A 107 -8.55 7.73 6.79
CA VAL A 107 -7.79 6.60 6.21
C VAL A 107 -8.56 5.29 6.31
N ARG A 108 -9.19 5.01 7.46
CA ARG A 108 -9.96 3.77 7.71
C ARG A 108 -10.91 3.38 6.57
N PRO A 109 -11.86 4.22 6.14
CA PRO A 109 -12.81 3.85 5.08
C PRO A 109 -12.12 3.60 3.73
N ARG A 110 -10.98 4.24 3.46
CA ARG A 110 -10.21 4.01 2.22
C ARG A 110 -9.56 2.64 2.24
N LEU A 111 -9.02 2.20 3.37
CA LEU A 111 -8.44 0.87 3.54
C LEU A 111 -9.48 -0.25 3.47
N GLU A 112 -10.66 -0.04 4.05
CA GLU A 112 -11.76 -1.00 3.98
C GLU A 112 -12.22 -1.23 2.53
N ARG A 113 -12.28 -0.18 1.70
CA ARG A 113 -12.57 -0.31 0.25
C ARG A 113 -11.53 -1.13 -0.51
N LEU A 114 -10.30 -1.25 0.00
CA LEU A 114 -9.25 -2.10 -0.55
C LEU A 114 -9.35 -3.56 -0.03
N GLY A 115 -10.38 -3.88 0.76
CA GLY A 115 -10.58 -5.20 1.35
C GLY A 115 -9.69 -5.48 2.56
N ILE A 116 -9.17 -4.45 3.22
CA ILE A 116 -8.33 -4.57 4.41
C ILE A 116 -9.21 -4.60 5.67
N THR A 117 -9.06 -5.65 6.48
CA THR A 117 -9.73 -5.74 7.80
C THR A 117 -9.00 -4.86 8.81
N LEU A 118 -9.76 -4.03 9.53
CA LEU A 118 -9.22 -3.10 10.52
C LEU A 118 -9.49 -3.57 11.96
N PRO A 119 -8.61 -3.25 12.92
CA PRO A 119 -8.88 -3.49 14.33
C PRO A 119 -10.02 -2.59 14.82
N ALA A 120 -10.71 -3.09 15.86
CA ALA A 120 -11.65 -2.28 16.63
C ALA A 120 -10.96 -1.02 17.17
N ARG A 121 -11.75 0.05 17.36
CA ARG A 121 -11.25 1.31 17.93
C ARG A 121 -10.82 1.14 19.38
#